data_AF-A0A936PXB7-F1
#
_entry.id   AF-A0A936PXB7-F1
#
_cell.length_a   1.000
_cell.length_b   1.000
_cell.length_c   1.000
_cell.angle_alpha   90.00
_cell.angle_beta   90.00
_cell.angle_gamma   90.00
#
_symmetry.space_group_name_H-M   'P 1'
#
loop_
_entity.id
_entity.type
_entity.pdbx_description
1 polymer ?
#
loop_
_entity_poly.entity_id
_entity_poly.type
_entity_poly.pdbx_seq_one_letter_code
_entity_poly.pdbx_strand_id
1 'polypeptide(L)'
;RGAALSNPQRAAARLELRGDVFDYARVAAEHLKPDGVFGLVHSARDPRPERALAAAGLTLRRRQDVIFRHGQPPMIALFTAGFGGERQDPPPLAVRGEDGAWTAAYQGVRRDLGLG
;
A
#
# COMPACT_ATOMS: atom_id res chain seq x y z
N ARG A 1 -6.92 0.78 22.00
CA ARG A 1 -6.03 -0.38 22.24
C ARG A 1 -6.03 -1.24 20.97
N GLY A 2 -4.89 -1.35 20.28
CA GLY A 2 -4.80 -2.15 19.04
C GLY A 2 -4.73 -3.64 19.36
N ALA A 3 -5.50 -4.46 18.65
CA ALA A 3 -5.43 -5.91 18.77
C ALA A 3 -4.01 -6.40 18.42
N ALA A 4 -3.41 -7.14 19.36
CA ALA A 4 -2.14 -7.80 19.11
C ALA A 4 -2.29 -8.77 17.94
N LEU A 5 -1.45 -8.62 16.91
CA LEU A 5 -1.43 -9.54 15.79
C LEU A 5 -0.82 -10.85 16.29
N SER A 6 -1.62 -11.94 16.29
CA SER A 6 -1.19 -13.27 16.76
C SER A 6 -0.06 -13.89 15.93
N ASN A 7 0.27 -13.29 14.78
CA ASN A 7 1.38 -13.68 13.93
C ASN A 7 2.59 -12.75 14.16
N PRO A 8 3.72 -13.27 14.68
CA PRO A 8 4.92 -12.48 14.98
C PRO A 8 5.52 -11.76 13.76
N GLN A 9 5.43 -12.34 12.56
CA GLN A 9 5.92 -11.71 11.33
C GLN A 9 5.04 -10.53 10.92
N ARG A 10 3.71 -10.67 11.03
CA ARG A 10 2.77 -9.58 10.72
C ARG A 10 2.90 -8.42 11.72
N ALA A 11 3.17 -8.72 12.99
CA ALA A 11 3.45 -7.71 14.00
C ALA A 11 4.75 -6.95 13.71
N ALA A 12 5.83 -7.67 13.36
CA ALA A 12 7.12 -7.07 13.04
C ALA A 12 7.07 -6.18 11.80
N ALA A 13 6.37 -6.60 10.74
CA ALA A 13 6.22 -5.82 9.51
C ALA A 13 5.36 -4.56 9.69
N ARG A 14 4.31 -4.63 10.52
CA ARG A 14 3.44 -3.47 10.79
C ARG A 14 4.13 -2.37 11.59
N LEU A 15 5.15 -2.72 12.37
CA LEU A 15 5.85 -1.82 13.28
C LEU A 15 7.32 -1.58 12.90
N GLU A 16 7.77 -2.06 11.73
CA GLU A 16 9.19 -1.94 11.29
C GLU A 16 10.19 -2.44 12.36
N LEU A 17 9.83 -3.47 13.15
CA LEU A 17 10.62 -3.90 14.33
C LEU A 17 11.94 -4.62 13.98
N ARG A 18 12.13 -5.02 12.72
CA ARG A 18 13.27 -5.81 12.26
C ARG A 18 13.90 -5.25 10.97
N GLY A 19 13.69 -3.97 10.70
CA GLY A 19 14.05 -3.29 9.45
C GLY A 19 12.93 -2.35 9.01
N ASP A 20 13.22 -1.51 8.03
CA ASP A 20 12.28 -0.49 7.54
C ASP A 20 11.86 -0.74 6.07
N VAL A 21 11.07 0.17 5.51
CA VAL A 21 10.60 0.07 4.11
C VAL A 21 11.73 -0.06 3.08
N PHE A 22 12.96 0.41 3.36
CA PHE A 22 14.13 0.21 2.48
C PHE A 22 14.58 -1.24 2.47
N ASP A 23 14.61 -1.90 3.64
CA ASP A 23 14.93 -3.33 3.73
C ASP A 23 13.92 -4.18 2.96
N TYR A 24 12.62 -3.87 3.10
CA TYR A 24 11.58 -4.57 2.35
C TYR A 24 11.73 -4.36 0.84
N ALA A 25 12.00 -3.14 0.38
CA ALA A 25 12.17 -2.85 -1.04
C ALA A 25 13.40 -3.57 -1.62
N ARG A 26 14.53 -3.57 -0.89
CA ARG A 26 15.75 -4.29 -1.29
C ARG A 26 15.50 -5.79 -1.40
N VAL A 27 14.93 -6.41 -0.35
CA VAL A 27 14.65 -7.86 -0.36
C VAL A 27 13.63 -8.21 -1.44
N ALA A 28 12.65 -7.34 -1.68
CA ALA A 28 11.70 -7.54 -2.78
C ALA A 28 12.44 -7.57 -4.13
N ALA A 29 13.32 -6.60 -4.42
CA ALA A 29 14.09 -6.58 -5.66
C ALA A 29 14.96 -7.83 -5.84
N GLU A 30 15.55 -8.38 -4.78
CA GLU A 30 16.37 -9.61 -4.83
C GLU A 30 15.57 -10.86 -5.24
N HIS A 31 14.27 -10.90 -4.95
CA HIS A 31 13.44 -12.09 -5.14
C HIS A 31 12.38 -11.95 -6.23
N LEU A 32 12.17 -10.74 -6.75
CA LEU A 32 11.13 -10.47 -7.74
C LEU A 32 11.51 -11.06 -9.10
N LYS A 33 10.56 -11.69 -9.78
CA LYS A 33 10.71 -12.04 -11.20
C LYS A 33 10.83 -10.77 -12.06
N PRO A 34 11.41 -10.83 -13.27
CA PRO A 34 11.47 -9.67 -14.17
C PRO A 34 10.12 -8.99 -14.42
N ASP A 35 9.03 -9.76 -14.50
CA ASP A 35 7.65 -9.31 -14.69
C ASP A 35 6.85 -9.20 -13.38
N GLY A 36 7.49 -9.45 -12.24
CA GLY A 36 6.85 -9.47 -10.94
C GLY A 36 6.37 -8.09 -10.48
N VAL A 37 5.48 -8.11 -9.49
CA VAL A 37 4.97 -6.91 -8.82
C VAL A 37 5.26 -7.00 -7.34
N PHE A 38 5.92 -5.98 -6.82
CA PHE A 38 6.03 -5.72 -5.39
C PHE A 38 4.92 -4.76 -4.95
N GLY A 39 4.06 -5.22 -4.04
CA GLY A 39 2.98 -4.42 -3.46
C GLY A 39 3.25 -4.09 -2.00
N LEU A 40 3.03 -2.84 -1.61
CA LEU A 40 3.14 -2.40 -0.22
C LEU A 40 2.08 -1.38 0.16
N VAL A 41 1.83 -1.28 1.47
CA VAL A 41 0.94 -0.28 2.07
C VAL A 41 1.73 0.49 3.11
N HIS A 42 1.66 1.81 3.06
CA HIS A 42 2.35 2.65 4.03
C HIS A 42 1.55 3.90 4.36
N SER A 43 2.03 4.69 5.34
CA SER A 43 1.45 5.99 5.64
C SER A 43 1.43 6.87 4.38
N ALA A 44 0.30 7.49 4.09
CA ALA A 44 0.16 8.36 2.90
C ALA A 44 1.08 9.60 2.95
N ARG A 45 1.52 9.98 4.15
CA ARG A 45 2.33 11.18 4.43
C ARG A 45 3.82 10.89 4.54
N ASP A 46 4.21 9.63 4.52
CA ASP A 46 5.60 9.24 4.65
C ASP A 46 6.24 9.16 3.25
N PRO A 47 7.31 9.93 2.96
CA PRO A 47 7.97 9.91 1.65
C PRO A 47 8.94 8.73 1.48
N ARG A 48 9.23 7.95 2.53
CA ARG A 48 10.20 6.85 2.48
C ARG A 48 9.86 5.75 1.46
N PRO A 49 8.60 5.33 1.21
CA PRO A 49 8.29 4.30 0.22
C PRO A 49 8.82 4.62 -1.18
N GLU A 50 8.59 5.83 -1.69
CA GLU A 50 9.04 6.19 -3.05
C GLU A 50 10.58 6.20 -3.12
N ARG A 51 11.24 6.67 -2.06
CA ARG A 51 12.72 6.65 -1.95
C ARG A 51 13.27 5.22 -1.86
N ALA A 52 12.62 4.36 -1.08
CA ALA A 52 13.01 2.96 -0.91
C ALA A 52 12.88 2.16 -2.21
N LEU A 53 11.78 2.35 -2.94
CA LEU A 53 11.59 1.72 -4.25
C LEU A 53 12.68 2.15 -5.24
N ALA A 54 12.95 3.47 -5.33
CA ALA A 54 14.00 3.99 -6.20
C ALA A 54 15.40 3.47 -5.81
N ALA A 55 15.72 3.44 -4.51
CA ALA A 55 16.99 2.92 -4.01
C ALA A 55 17.19 1.42 -4.28
N ALA A 56 16.11 0.65 -4.34
CA ALA A 56 16.12 -0.77 -4.69
C ALA A 56 16.12 -1.03 -6.22
N GLY A 57 16.16 0.01 -7.05
CA GLY A 57 16.11 -0.12 -8.51
C GLY A 57 14.71 -0.50 -9.04
N LEU A 58 13.66 -0.35 -8.23
CA LEU A 58 12.29 -0.65 -8.62
C LEU A 58 11.59 0.63 -9.11
N THR A 59 10.87 0.51 -10.22
CA THR A 59 10.03 1.58 -10.75
C THR A 59 8.68 1.57 -10.05
N LEU A 60 8.30 2.67 -9.42
CA LEU A 60 6.95 2.87 -8.89
C LEU A 60 5.96 2.96 -10.06
N ARG A 61 5.02 2.01 -10.14
CA ARG A 61 4.01 1.92 -11.20
C ARG A 61 2.68 2.53 -10.79
N ARG A 62 2.29 2.43 -9.51
CA ARG A 62 1.03 3.02 -9.01
C ARG A 62 1.18 3.42 -7.55
N ARG A 63 0.67 4.60 -7.19
CA ARG A 63 0.38 5.04 -5.83
C ARG A 63 -1.10 5.41 -5.75
N GLN A 64 -1.85 4.76 -4.87
CA GLN A 64 -3.26 5.10 -4.61
C GLN A 64 -3.48 5.44 -3.15
N ASP A 65 -3.88 6.68 -2.89
CA ASP A 65 -4.26 7.13 -1.55
C ASP A 65 -5.57 6.48 -1.09
N VAL A 66 -5.70 6.23 0.21
CA VAL A 66 -6.92 5.68 0.83
C VAL A 66 -7.45 6.63 1.89
N ILE A 67 -8.69 7.05 1.70
CA ILE A 67 -9.43 7.94 2.59
C ILE A 67 -10.51 7.13 3.31
N PHE A 68 -10.36 6.94 4.62
CA PHE A 68 -11.30 6.07 5.37
C PHE A 68 -12.67 6.72 5.61
N ARG A 69 -12.73 8.05 5.66
CA ARG A 69 -13.95 8.82 5.89
C ARG A 69 -13.92 10.07 5.03
N HIS A 70 -15.06 10.42 4.45
CA HIS A 70 -15.20 11.64 3.65
C HIS A 70 -14.68 12.88 4.39
N GLY A 71 -14.04 13.78 3.64
CA GLY A 71 -13.47 15.03 4.17
C GLY A 71 -12.22 14.87 5.03
N GLN A 72 -11.75 13.64 5.29
CA GLN A 72 -10.50 13.41 6.01
C GLN A 72 -9.32 13.28 5.02
N PRO A 73 -8.11 13.66 5.43
CA PRO A 73 -6.91 13.43 4.62
C PRO A 73 -6.65 11.91 4.48
N PRO A 74 -5.97 11.47 3.40
CA PRO A 74 -5.52 10.10 3.27
C PRO A 74 -4.72 9.63 4.47
N MET A 75 -5.02 8.43 4.96
CA MET A 75 -4.30 7.84 6.10
C MET A 75 -3.18 6.90 5.64
N ILE A 76 -3.46 6.11 4.59
CA ILE A 76 -2.52 5.17 3.99
C ILE A 76 -2.51 5.35 2.48
N ALA A 77 -1.44 4.89 1.84
CA ALA A 77 -1.35 4.75 0.40
C ALA A 77 -0.97 3.30 0.05
N LEU A 78 -1.51 2.82 -1.06
CA LEU A 78 -1.17 1.55 -1.69
C LEU A 78 -0.13 1.84 -2.78
N PHE A 79 0.91 1.02 -2.86
CA PHE A 79 1.98 1.17 -3.85
C PHE A 79 2.17 -0.15 -4.59
N THR A 80 2.39 -0.07 -5.90
CA THR A 80 2.87 -1.20 -6.70
C THR A 80 4.10 -0.81 -7.49
N ALA A 81 5.13 -1.64 -7.46
CA ALA A 81 6.39 -1.42 -8.15
C ALA A 81 6.90 -2.71 -8.82
N GLY A 82 7.84 -2.57 -9.73
CA GLY A 82 8.53 -3.69 -10.38
C GLY A 82 9.72 -3.21 -11.20
N PHE A 83 10.37 -4.10 -11.93
CA PHE A 83 11.43 -3.71 -12.86
C PHE A 83 10.82 -3.00 -14.08
N GLY A 84 11.05 -1.69 -14.22
CA GLY A 84 10.49 -0.87 -15.31
C GLY A 84 8.97 -0.68 -15.26
N GLY A 85 8.40 -0.16 -16.36
CA GLY A 85 6.98 0.15 -16.50
C GLY A 85 6.65 1.64 -16.30
N GLU A 86 5.43 2.04 -16.61
CA GLU A 86 4.97 3.43 -16.50
C GLU A 86 4.20 3.67 -15.20
N ARG A 87 4.37 4.86 -14.63
CA ARG A 87 3.62 5.30 -13.45
C ARG A 87 2.23 5.79 -13.87
N GLN A 88 1.19 5.20 -13.29
CA GLN A 88 -0.21 5.59 -13.46
C GLN A 88 -0.92 5.57 -12.11
N ASP A 89 -1.10 6.75 -11.51
CA ASP A 89 -1.71 6.90 -10.20
C ASP A 89 -3.24 7.07 -10.35
N PRO A 90 -4.06 6.14 -9.82
CA PRO A 90 -5.51 6.28 -9.83
C PRO A 90 -5.98 7.33 -8.81
N PRO A 91 -7.24 7.81 -8.90
CA PRO A 91 -7.79 8.69 -7.88
C PRO A 91 -7.83 8.02 -6.50
N PRO A 92 -7.85 8.80 -5.40
CA PRO A 92 -7.94 8.25 -4.06
C PRO A 92 -9.14 7.32 -3.87
N LEU A 93 -8.92 6.20 -3.20
CA LEU A 93 -9.97 5.28 -2.80
C LEU A 93 -10.62 5.78 -1.50
N ALA A 94 -11.81 6.38 -1.61
CA ALA A 94 -12.64 6.70 -0.47
C ALA A 94 -13.40 5.45 0.02
N VAL A 95 -13.26 5.07 1.29
CA VAL A 95 -13.94 3.90 1.87
C VAL A 95 -15.38 4.23 2.26
N ARG A 96 -15.59 5.36 2.95
CA ARG A 96 -16.92 5.84 3.37
C ARG A 96 -17.24 7.17 2.70
N GLY A 97 -18.45 7.27 2.15
CA GLY A 97 -19.01 8.49 1.58
C GLY A 97 -19.44 9.50 2.64
N GLU A 98 -20.02 10.62 2.20
CA GLU A 98 -20.58 11.67 3.06
C GLU A 98 -21.66 11.14 4.01
N ASP A 99 -22.47 10.19 3.53
CA ASP A 99 -23.54 9.50 4.26
C ASP A 99 -23.02 8.43 5.24
N GLY A 100 -21.71 8.21 5.31
CA GLY A 100 -21.11 7.15 6.10
C GLY A 100 -21.31 5.74 5.53
N ALA A 101 -21.95 5.58 4.36
CA ALA A 101 -22.07 4.31 3.67
C ALA A 101 -20.77 3.95 2.95
N TRP A 102 -20.61 2.69 2.55
CA TRP A 102 -19.48 2.32 1.68
C TRP A 102 -19.65 2.95 0.32
N THR A 103 -18.57 3.52 -0.24
CA THR A 103 -18.61 4.04 -1.60
C THR A 103 -18.72 2.90 -2.61
N ALA A 104 -19.24 3.21 -3.82
CA ALA A 104 -19.30 2.24 -4.92
C ALA A 104 -17.91 1.69 -5.30
N ALA A 105 -16.87 2.54 -5.25
CA ALA A 105 -15.49 2.13 -5.50
C ALA A 105 -15.01 1.09 -4.47
N TYR A 106 -15.26 1.33 -3.18
CA TYR A 106 -14.86 0.38 -2.14
C TYR A 106 -15.71 -0.90 -2.16
N GLN A 107 -17.00 -0.81 -2.50
CA GLN A 107 -17.82 -1.99 -2.75
C GLN A 107 -17.29 -2.83 -3.92
N GLY A 108 -16.75 -2.20 -4.96
CA GLY A 108 -16.01 -2.88 -6.04
C GLY A 108 -14.85 -3.70 -5.50
N VAL A 109 -13.96 -3.07 -4.72
CA VAL A 109 -12.83 -3.77 -4.07
C VAL A 109 -13.32 -4.96 -3.23
N ARG A 110 -14.41 -4.80 -2.48
CA ARG A 110 -14.97 -5.90 -1.69
C ARG A 110 -15.43 -7.06 -2.56
N ARG A 111 -16.10 -6.80 -3.69
CA ARG A 111 -16.51 -7.85 -4.63
C ARG A 111 -15.30 -8.58 -5.21
N ASP A 112 -14.26 -7.86 -5.61
CA ASP A 112 -13.03 -8.45 -6.16
C ASP A 112 -12.31 -9.34 -5.13
N LEU A 113 -12.45 -9.03 -3.84
CA LEU A 113 -11.92 -9.82 -2.72
C LEU A 113 -12.87 -10.94 -2.25
N GLY A 114 -14.05 -11.11 -2.86
CA GLY A 114 -15.04 -12.11 -2.44
C GLY A 114 -15.73 -11.78 -1.09
N LEU A 115 -15.80 -10.50 -0.73
CA LEU A 115 -16.38 -9.97 0.52
C LEU A 115 -17.68 -9.17 0.28
N GLY A 116 -18.22 -9.26 -0.94
CA GLY A 116 -19.39 -8.54 -1.42
C GLY A 116 -20.70 -9.25 -1.15
#